data_AF-A0A6A5SP63-F1
#
_entry.id   AF-A0A6A5SP63-F1
#
_cell.length_a   1.000
_cell.length_b   1.000
_cell.length_c   1.000
_cell.angle_alpha   90.00
_cell.angle_beta   90.00
_cell.angle_gamma   90.00
#
_symmetry.space_group_name_H-M   'P 1'
#
loop_
_entity.id
_entity.type
_entity.pdbx_description
1 polymer ?
#
loop_
_entity_poly.entity_id
_entity_poly.type
_entity_poly.pdbx_seq_one_letter_code
_entity_poly.pdbx_strand_id
1 'polypeptide(L)'
;MTSTIQGPGILFVRSRISPASKQVLDEPTFLKWYDDLHIPEVVSTSGIKSAFRYIDMHKTCPASPKPYLAFYPMLDLAFTLSEEFRGVRVESETLPGSGVVYDLADFDVSYLGFCGATMPKRGHGRAEYIVTAGIRPGNDADMESLDKFFEEVIRKLVEGEVMC
;
A
#
# COMPACT_ATOMS: atom_id res chain seq x y z
N MET A 1 20.25 14.31 -0.67
CA MET A 1 20.24 14.25 0.81
C MET A 1 19.42 13.05 1.20
N THR A 2 19.98 12.07 1.90
CA THR A 2 19.22 10.93 2.43
C THR A 2 18.34 11.43 3.56
N SER A 3 17.07 11.73 3.26
CA SER A 3 16.07 12.02 4.29
C SER A 3 15.88 10.77 5.15
N THR A 4 16.19 10.87 6.43
CA THR A 4 15.85 9.83 7.41
C THR A 4 14.34 9.56 7.34
N ILE A 5 13.94 8.29 7.23
CA ILE A 5 12.53 7.88 7.22
C ILE A 5 11.95 8.17 8.62
N GLN A 6 11.17 9.24 8.75
CA GLN A 6 10.57 9.70 10.01
C GLN A 6 9.32 10.54 9.74
N GLY A 7 8.49 10.72 10.77
CA GLY A 7 7.27 11.54 10.71
C GLY A 7 6.07 10.80 10.11
N PRO A 8 4.90 11.46 10.06
CA PRO A 8 3.67 10.83 9.61
C PRO A 8 3.76 10.36 8.17
N GLY A 9 3.09 9.25 7.86
CA GLY A 9 3.13 8.67 6.53
C GLY A 9 2.30 7.41 6.40
N ILE A 10 2.54 6.67 5.33
CA ILE A 10 1.84 5.44 5.01
C ILE A 10 2.85 4.38 4.58
N LEU A 11 2.74 3.18 5.17
CA LEU A 11 3.30 1.96 4.59
C LEU A 11 2.32 1.46 3.53
N PHE A 12 2.73 1.50 2.27
CA PHE A 12 1.90 1.21 1.10
C PHE A 12 2.40 -0.06 0.40
N VAL A 13 1.62 -1.13 0.45
CA VAL A 13 2.02 -2.48 0.03
C VAL A 13 1.12 -2.99 -1.08
N ARG A 14 1.63 -3.01 -2.31
CA ARG A 14 0.95 -3.67 -3.43
C ARG A 14 1.45 -5.09 -3.57
N SER A 15 0.57 -6.03 -3.90
CA SER A 15 0.95 -7.43 -4.06
C SER A 15 0.15 -8.16 -5.13
N ARG A 16 0.69 -9.31 -5.56
CA ARG A 16 0.01 -10.34 -6.34
C ARG A 16 0.52 -11.71 -5.93
N ILE A 17 -0.31 -12.74 -6.08
CA ILE A 17 0.19 -14.12 -6.06
C ILE A 17 1.15 -14.28 -7.25
N SER A 18 2.37 -14.73 -6.96
CA SER A 18 3.42 -14.87 -7.96
C SER A 18 2.97 -15.85 -9.06
N PRO A 19 3.26 -15.59 -10.35
CA PRO A 19 2.85 -16.49 -11.43
C PRO A 19 3.28 -17.95 -11.22
N ALA A 20 4.45 -18.16 -10.62
CA ALA A 20 4.98 -19.49 -10.29
C ALA A 20 4.19 -20.22 -9.20
N SER A 21 3.51 -19.48 -8.33
CA SER A 21 2.86 -20.01 -7.13
C SER A 21 1.34 -20.18 -7.29
N LYS A 22 0.79 -19.81 -8.46
CA LYS A 22 -0.66 -19.90 -8.76
C LYS A 22 -1.25 -21.32 -8.68
N GLN A 23 -0.43 -22.35 -8.79
CA GLN A 23 -0.88 -23.74 -8.67
C GLN A 23 -0.97 -24.22 -7.22
N VAL A 24 -0.32 -23.52 -6.29
CA VAL A 24 -0.21 -23.93 -4.88
C VAL A 24 -0.90 -22.97 -3.92
N LEU A 25 -0.99 -21.69 -4.27
CA LEU A 25 -1.67 -20.66 -3.49
C LEU A 25 -2.84 -20.08 -4.30
N ASP A 26 -4.05 -20.24 -3.78
CA ASP A 26 -5.24 -19.59 -4.32
C ASP A 26 -5.50 -18.22 -3.67
N GLU A 27 -6.33 -17.41 -4.34
CA GLU A 27 -6.69 -16.08 -3.85
C GLU A 27 -7.41 -16.11 -2.49
N PRO A 28 -8.43 -16.96 -2.26
CA PRO A 28 -9.09 -17.02 -0.96
C PRO A 28 -8.14 -17.28 0.21
N THR A 29 -7.18 -18.20 0.06
CA THR A 29 -6.17 -18.50 1.08
C THR A 29 -5.26 -17.31 1.32
N PHE A 30 -4.80 -16.64 0.27
CA PHE A 30 -3.96 -15.44 0.37
C PHE A 30 -4.68 -14.29 1.09
N LEU A 31 -5.95 -14.05 0.75
CA LEU A 31 -6.74 -12.99 1.38
C LEU A 31 -7.09 -13.33 2.83
N LYS A 32 -7.37 -14.60 3.14
CA LYS A 32 -7.63 -15.08 4.50
C LYS A 32 -6.39 -14.92 5.39
N TRP A 33 -5.20 -15.23 4.88
CA TRP A 33 -3.95 -14.97 5.61
C TRP A 33 -3.80 -13.48 5.97
N TYR A 34 -4.12 -12.58 5.04
CA TYR A 34 -4.13 -11.15 5.32
C TYR A 34 -5.13 -10.79 6.42
N ASP A 35 -6.39 -11.20 6.27
CA ASP A 35 -7.49 -10.77 7.13
C ASP A 35 -7.41 -11.36 8.55
N ASP A 36 -7.05 -12.63 8.66
CA ASP A 36 -7.15 -13.38 9.92
C ASP A 36 -5.83 -13.40 10.70
N LEU A 37 -4.68 -13.18 10.04
CA LEU A 37 -3.36 -13.37 10.66
C LEU A 37 -2.47 -12.13 10.52
N HIS A 38 -2.11 -11.76 9.29
CA HIS A 38 -1.06 -10.76 9.07
C HIS A 38 -1.50 -9.35 9.47
N ILE A 39 -2.67 -8.87 9.03
CA ILE A 39 -3.17 -7.55 9.42
C ILE A 39 -3.39 -7.46 10.94
N PRO A 40 -4.07 -8.42 11.60
CA PRO A 40 -4.20 -8.43 13.05
C PRO A 40 -2.86 -8.32 13.79
N GLU A 41 -1.84 -9.05 13.34
CA GLU A 41 -0.50 -8.95 13.91
C GLU A 41 0.11 -7.55 13.71
N VAL A 42 0.05 -7.02 12.49
CA VAL A 42 0.59 -5.68 12.18
C VAL A 42 -0.07 -4.59 13.04
N VAL A 43 -1.41 -4.61 13.18
CA VAL A 43 -2.12 -3.59 13.99
C VAL A 43 -1.99 -3.80 15.49
N SER A 44 -1.53 -4.99 15.92
CA SER A 44 -1.20 -5.24 17.33
C SER A 44 0.10 -4.56 17.78
N THR A 45 0.92 -4.12 16.82
CA THR A 45 2.18 -3.42 17.11
C THR A 45 1.96 -2.04 17.73
N SER A 46 3.01 -1.51 18.36
CA SER A 46 2.99 -0.20 18.99
C SER A 46 2.87 0.95 17.97
N GLY A 47 3.42 0.80 16.77
CA GLY A 47 3.53 1.87 15.77
C GLY A 47 2.44 1.93 14.70
N ILE A 48 1.63 0.88 14.52
CA ILE A 48 0.57 0.82 13.50
C ILE A 48 -0.76 0.54 14.18
N LYS A 49 -1.75 1.41 13.97
CA LYS A 49 -3.06 1.35 14.67
C LYS A 49 -4.25 1.05 13.78
N SER A 50 -4.05 1.09 12.47
CA SER A 50 -5.07 0.78 11.50
C SER A 50 -4.45 0.24 10.23
N ALA A 51 -5.25 -0.53 9.50
CA ALA A 51 -4.89 -1.13 8.24
C ALA A 51 -6.11 -1.10 7.34
N PHE A 52 -5.86 -0.97 6.04
CA PHE A 52 -6.91 -1.03 5.04
C PHE A 52 -6.47 -1.92 3.90
N ARG A 53 -7.44 -2.68 3.36
CA ARG A 53 -7.21 -3.58 2.24
C ARG A 53 -8.16 -3.26 1.10
N TYR A 54 -7.63 -3.19 -0.10
CA TYR A 54 -8.35 -2.96 -1.34
C TYR A 54 -7.94 -3.99 -2.38
N ILE A 55 -8.86 -4.27 -3.29
CA ILE A 55 -8.64 -5.12 -4.44
C ILE A 55 -8.97 -4.27 -5.67
N ASP A 56 -8.05 -4.26 -6.63
CA ASP A 56 -8.26 -3.61 -7.91
C ASP A 56 -9.50 -4.20 -8.61
N MET A 57 -10.39 -3.34 -9.09
CA MET A 57 -11.59 -3.75 -9.84
C MET A 57 -11.23 -4.50 -11.12
N HIS A 58 -10.05 -4.22 -11.69
CA HIS A 58 -9.54 -4.82 -12.91
C HIS A 58 -8.22 -5.55 -12.66
N LYS A 59 -8.29 -6.70 -11.98
CA LYS A 59 -7.11 -7.50 -11.58
C LYS A 59 -6.15 -7.91 -12.70
N THR A 60 -6.61 -7.87 -13.95
CA THR A 60 -5.83 -8.22 -15.15
C THR A 60 -5.32 -6.99 -15.92
N CYS A 61 -5.55 -5.78 -15.41
CA CYS A 61 -5.11 -4.54 -16.04
C CYS A 61 -3.57 -4.52 -16.13
N PRO A 62 -2.96 -4.41 -17.33
CA PRO A 62 -1.51 -4.37 -17.48
C PRO A 62 -0.87 -3.17 -16.74
N ALA A 63 -1.60 -2.08 -16.57
CA ALA A 63 -1.15 -0.90 -15.83
C ALA A 63 -1.12 -1.13 -14.30
N SER A 64 -1.82 -2.15 -13.80
CA SER A 64 -1.89 -2.52 -12.38
C SER A 64 -1.58 -4.02 -12.19
N PRO A 65 -0.31 -4.43 -12.37
CA PRO A 65 0.07 -5.84 -12.33
C PRO A 65 -0.02 -6.47 -10.92
N LYS A 66 -0.22 -5.66 -9.88
CA LYS A 66 -0.30 -6.06 -8.46
C LYS A 66 -1.65 -5.60 -7.87
N PRO A 67 -2.72 -6.39 -8.01
CA PRO A 67 -4.08 -5.92 -7.80
C PRO A 67 -4.49 -5.89 -6.32
N TYR A 68 -3.68 -6.40 -5.40
CA TYR A 68 -3.99 -6.37 -3.98
C TYR A 68 -3.23 -5.24 -3.31
N LEU A 69 -3.93 -4.40 -2.57
CA LEU A 69 -3.35 -3.30 -1.80
C LEU A 69 -3.64 -3.51 -0.32
N ALA A 70 -2.60 -3.48 0.50
CA ALA A 70 -2.69 -3.21 1.92
C ALA A 70 -1.95 -1.91 2.21
N PHE A 71 -2.54 -1.01 3.00
CA PHE A 71 -1.79 0.13 3.52
C PHE A 71 -2.10 0.43 4.97
N TYR A 72 -1.11 1.02 5.63
CA TYR A 72 -1.09 1.24 7.06
C TYR A 72 -0.70 2.69 7.31
N PRO A 73 -1.65 3.55 7.72
CA PRO A 73 -1.32 4.88 8.20
C PRO A 73 -0.45 4.80 9.45
N MET A 74 0.59 5.61 9.49
CA MET A 74 1.58 5.62 10.57
C MET A 74 1.75 7.04 11.10
N LEU A 75 1.80 7.16 12.44
CA LEU A 75 2.12 8.43 13.09
C LEU A 75 3.59 8.81 12.89
N ASP A 76 4.46 7.80 12.83
CA ASP A 76 5.89 7.98 12.58
C ASP A 76 6.46 6.80 11.77
N LEU A 77 6.93 7.09 10.55
CA LEU A 77 7.58 6.10 9.68
C LEU A 77 8.89 5.57 10.28
N ALA A 78 9.50 6.24 11.26
CA ALA A 78 10.69 5.74 11.94
C ALA A 78 10.44 4.39 12.65
N PHE A 79 9.17 4.07 12.97
CA PHE A 79 8.79 2.75 13.49
C PHE A 79 9.25 1.60 12.59
N THR A 80 9.33 1.81 11.28
CA THR A 80 9.78 0.79 10.30
C THR A 80 11.23 0.36 10.48
N LEU A 81 12.02 1.13 11.24
CA LEU A 81 13.42 0.84 11.56
C LEU A 81 13.58 0.07 12.88
N SER A 82 12.49 -0.12 13.64
CA SER A 82 12.48 -0.78 14.95
C SER A 82 12.64 -2.30 14.87
N GLU A 83 13.08 -2.92 15.96
CA GLU A 83 13.08 -4.39 16.09
C GLU A 83 11.67 -4.97 16.09
N GLU A 84 10.71 -4.24 16.69
CA GLU A 84 9.31 -4.66 16.71
C GLU A 84 8.74 -4.80 15.30
N PHE A 85 8.97 -3.81 14.42
CA PHE A 85 8.53 -3.88 13.04
C PHE A 85 9.22 -5.03 12.27
N ARG A 86 10.52 -5.25 12.51
CA ARG A 86 11.25 -6.40 11.93
C ARG A 86 10.72 -7.75 12.42
N GLY A 87 10.11 -7.79 13.60
CA GLY A 87 9.52 -8.99 14.19
C GLY A 87 8.16 -9.39 13.63
N VAL A 88 7.53 -8.56 12.79
CA VAL A 88 6.26 -8.91 12.13
C VAL A 88 6.48 -10.14 11.25
N ARG A 89 5.71 -11.19 11.52
CA ARG A 89 5.83 -12.47 10.83
C ARG A 89 5.31 -12.39 9.41
N VAL A 90 6.09 -13.02 8.54
CA VAL A 90 5.81 -13.21 7.11
C VAL A 90 5.61 -14.68 6.77
N GLU A 91 5.66 -15.54 7.79
CA GLU A 91 5.42 -16.98 7.72
C GLU A 91 4.09 -17.35 8.40
N SER A 92 3.43 -18.39 7.89
CA SER A 92 2.21 -18.94 8.47
C SER A 92 2.00 -20.40 8.07
N GLU A 93 1.51 -21.21 8.99
CA GLU A 93 1.07 -22.59 8.71
C GLU A 93 -0.13 -22.67 7.75
N THR A 94 -0.87 -21.56 7.59
CA THR A 94 -1.98 -21.46 6.63
C THR A 94 -1.49 -21.27 5.20
N LEU A 95 -0.22 -20.92 5.01
CA LEU A 95 0.39 -20.74 3.70
C LEU A 95 1.00 -22.07 3.23
N PRO A 96 0.84 -22.43 1.94
CA PRO A 96 1.37 -23.67 1.39
C PRO A 96 2.90 -23.66 1.30
N GLY A 97 3.50 -24.84 1.13
CA GLY A 97 4.93 -24.98 0.84
C GLY A 97 5.81 -24.58 2.02
N SER A 98 6.70 -23.60 1.84
CA SER A 98 7.59 -23.10 2.89
C SER A 98 6.84 -22.37 4.01
N GLY A 99 5.58 -21.99 3.78
CA GLY A 99 4.82 -21.14 4.69
C GLY A 99 5.22 -19.67 4.65
N VAL A 100 6.25 -19.29 3.88
CA VAL A 100 6.77 -17.92 3.78
C VAL A 100 6.08 -17.19 2.64
N VAL A 101 5.40 -16.07 2.92
CA VAL A 101 4.59 -15.37 1.92
C VAL A 101 5.41 -14.81 0.74
N TYR A 102 6.69 -14.47 0.97
CA TYR A 102 7.58 -13.96 -0.07
C TYR A 102 7.98 -15.01 -1.12
N ASP A 103 7.81 -16.31 -0.83
CA ASP A 103 7.99 -17.37 -1.83
C ASP A 103 6.73 -17.54 -2.70
N LEU A 104 5.60 -16.98 -2.28
CA LEU A 104 4.28 -17.22 -2.86
C LEU A 104 3.68 -15.99 -3.56
N ALA A 105 4.09 -14.79 -3.16
CA ALA A 105 3.56 -13.53 -3.67
C ALA A 105 4.65 -12.49 -3.92
N ASP A 106 4.46 -11.69 -4.96
CA ASP A 106 5.34 -10.56 -5.28
C ASP A 106 4.80 -9.31 -4.58
N PHE A 107 5.66 -8.61 -3.85
CA PHE A 107 5.30 -7.40 -3.11
C PHE A 107 6.07 -6.17 -3.62
N ASP A 108 5.38 -5.04 -3.71
CA ASP A 108 5.98 -3.70 -3.77
C ASP A 108 5.69 -3.00 -2.45
N VAL A 109 6.73 -2.78 -1.66
CA VAL A 109 6.64 -2.09 -0.37
C VAL A 109 7.20 -0.68 -0.53
N SER A 110 6.36 0.31 -0.27
CA SER A 110 6.73 1.72 -0.32
C SER A 110 6.46 2.41 1.02
N TYR A 111 7.42 3.20 1.49
CA TYR A 111 7.26 4.07 2.67
C TYR A 111 7.05 5.50 2.17
N LEU A 112 5.82 6.00 2.30
CA LEU A 112 5.41 7.28 1.74
C LEU A 112 5.24 8.31 2.85
N GLY A 113 6.11 9.31 2.90
CA GLY A 113 6.02 10.42 3.83
C GLY A 113 4.81 11.31 3.53
N PHE A 114 4.16 11.82 4.57
CA PHE A 114 3.04 12.74 4.42
C PHE A 114 3.52 14.14 4.03
N CYS A 115 3.18 14.58 2.82
CA CYS A 115 3.49 15.95 2.35
C CYS A 115 2.35 16.94 2.61
N GLY A 116 1.09 16.48 2.56
CA GLY A 116 -0.08 17.33 2.73
C GLY A 116 -1.39 16.63 2.37
N ALA A 117 -2.52 17.26 2.72
CA ALA A 117 -3.86 16.77 2.40
C ALA A 117 -4.81 17.95 2.12
N THR A 118 -5.80 17.71 1.26
CA THR A 118 -6.92 18.63 1.05
C THR A 118 -7.97 18.44 2.16
N MET A 119 -8.75 19.49 2.44
CA MET A 119 -9.82 19.41 3.44
C MET A 119 -10.90 18.40 2.99
N PRO A 120 -11.29 17.43 3.84
CA PRO A 120 -12.30 16.46 3.49
C PRO A 120 -13.65 17.15 3.25
N LYS A 121 -14.22 16.96 2.05
CA LYS A 121 -15.51 17.56 1.69
C LYS A 121 -16.71 16.86 2.35
N ARG A 122 -16.59 15.58 2.75
CA ARG A 122 -17.64 14.79 3.42
C ARG A 122 -17.09 13.64 4.26
N GLY A 123 -17.75 13.39 5.40
CA GLY A 123 -17.73 12.13 6.15
C GLY A 123 -16.44 11.83 6.94
N HIS A 124 -16.60 11.09 8.02
CA HIS A 124 -15.52 10.38 8.71
C HIS A 124 -15.77 8.89 8.51
N GLY A 125 -14.91 8.18 7.77
CA GLY A 125 -15.11 6.76 7.48
C GLY A 125 -14.10 6.20 6.48
N ARG A 126 -14.18 4.88 6.27
CA ARG A 126 -13.38 4.18 5.26
C ARG A 126 -13.80 4.61 3.86
N ALA A 127 -12.85 4.98 3.01
CA ALA A 127 -13.12 5.27 1.61
C ALA A 127 -13.60 4.00 0.88
N GLU A 128 -14.63 4.10 0.06
CA GLU A 128 -15.09 2.96 -0.76
C GLU A 128 -14.09 2.61 -1.87
N TYR A 129 -13.47 3.64 -2.44
CA TYR A 129 -12.48 3.53 -3.50
C TYR A 129 -11.24 4.35 -3.17
N ILE A 130 -10.11 3.93 -3.72
CA ILE A 130 -8.86 4.68 -3.68
C ILE A 130 -8.34 4.79 -5.09
N VAL A 131 -7.95 6.01 -5.46
CA VAL A 131 -7.19 6.28 -6.67
C VAL A 131 -5.80 6.72 -6.28
N THR A 132 -4.79 6.06 -6.85
CA THR A 132 -3.39 6.42 -6.66
C THR A 132 -2.79 6.89 -7.97
N ALA A 133 -2.19 8.07 -7.95
CA ALA A 133 -1.42 8.61 -9.06
C ALA A 133 0.01 8.86 -8.59
N GLY A 134 0.98 8.50 -9.43
CA GLY A 134 2.39 8.71 -9.17
C GLY A 134 3.07 9.20 -10.43
N ILE A 135 4.05 10.08 -10.27
CA ILE A 135 4.91 10.53 -11.35
C ILE A 135 6.36 10.24 -11.02
N ARG A 136 7.16 10.03 -12.06
CA ARG A 136 8.61 10.08 -11.97
C ARG A 136 9.03 11.42 -12.57
N PRO A 137 9.42 12.41 -11.75
CA PRO A 137 9.88 13.70 -12.24
C PRO A 137 11.05 13.51 -13.22
N GLY A 138 11.11 14.34 -14.26
CA GLY A 138 12.34 14.50 -15.04
C GLY A 138 13.41 15.19 -14.20
N ASN A 139 14.67 15.14 -14.65
CA ASN A 139 15.80 15.71 -13.91
C ASN A 139 15.67 17.23 -13.65
N ASP A 140 14.89 17.93 -14.48
CA ASP A 140 14.73 19.39 -14.44
C ASP A 140 13.41 19.83 -13.76
N ALA A 141 12.65 18.90 -13.19
CA ALA A 141 11.39 19.23 -12.52
C ALA A 141 11.66 19.86 -11.14
N ASP A 142 11.15 21.06 -10.92
CA ASP A 142 11.15 21.72 -9.61
C ASP A 142 9.89 21.36 -8.79
N MET A 143 9.93 21.64 -7.49
CA MET A 143 8.81 21.33 -6.58
C MET A 143 7.51 22.07 -6.98
N GLU A 144 7.61 23.29 -7.50
CA GLU A 144 6.44 24.09 -7.88
C GLU A 144 5.69 23.44 -9.07
N SER A 145 6.44 22.92 -10.04
CA SER A 145 5.90 22.19 -11.18
C SER A 145 5.23 20.87 -10.77
N LEU A 146 5.80 20.18 -9.77
CA LEU A 146 5.24 18.95 -9.20
C LEU A 146 3.94 19.23 -8.45
N ASP A 147 3.92 20.26 -7.61
CA ASP A 147 2.74 20.64 -6.83
C ASP A 147 1.58 21.02 -7.77
N LYS A 148 1.84 21.85 -8.79
CA LYS A 148 0.83 22.21 -9.80
C LYS A 148 0.29 20.99 -10.55
N PHE A 149 1.16 20.06 -10.91
CA PHE A 149 0.74 18.81 -11.56
C PHE A 149 -0.19 17.99 -10.65
N PHE A 150 0.19 17.80 -9.38
CA PHE A 150 -0.64 17.02 -8.45
C PHE A 150 -1.97 17.70 -8.16
N GLU A 151 -2.00 19.03 -8.03
CA GLU A 151 -3.25 19.79 -7.92
C GLU A 151 -4.16 19.58 -9.13
N GLU A 152 -3.62 19.63 -10.35
CA GLU A 152 -4.39 19.42 -11.57
C GLU A 152 -4.94 17.98 -11.66
N VAL A 153 -4.11 16.99 -11.33
CA VAL A 153 -4.53 15.58 -11.31
C VAL A 153 -5.62 15.36 -10.27
N ILE A 154 -5.45 15.87 -9.04
CA ILE A 154 -6.46 15.77 -7.98
C ILE A 154 -7.77 16.41 -8.45
N ARG A 155 -7.72 17.58 -9.09
CA ARG A 155 -8.90 18.26 -9.63
C ARG A 155 -9.63 17.39 -10.67
N LYS A 156 -8.92 16.86 -11.67
CA LYS A 156 -9.48 15.99 -12.72
C LYS A 156 -10.09 14.70 -12.15
N LEU A 157 -9.42 14.09 -11.16
CA LEU A 157 -9.92 12.90 -10.48
C LEU A 157 -11.20 13.18 -9.69
N VAL A 158 -11.29 14.35 -9.03
CA VAL A 158 -12.51 14.77 -8.32
C VAL A 158 -13.65 15.11 -9.29
N GLU A 159 -13.33 15.63 -10.48
CA GLU A 159 -14.31 15.96 -11.53
C GLU A 159 -14.75 14.74 -12.37
N GLY A 160 -14.10 13.57 -12.20
CA GLY A 160 -14.49 12.31 -12.84
C GLY A 160 -14.00 12.14 -14.29
N GLU A 161 -12.98 12.90 -14.71
CA GLU A 161 -12.54 12.96 -16.11
C GLU A 161 -11.56 11.85 -16.54
N VAL A 162 -11.22 10.89 -15.67
CA VAL A 162 -10.22 9.85 -15.98
C VAL A 162 -10.79 8.46 -15.71
N MET A 163 -11.13 7.74 -16.77
CA MET A 163 -11.37 6.29 -16.74
C MET A 163 -10.66 5.64 -17.93
N CYS A 164 -9.66 4.79 -17.61
CA CYS A 164 -8.89 3.85 -18.44
C CYS A 164 -8.54 4.25 -19.88
#